data_AF-A0A327HMW9-F1
#
_entry.id   AF-A0A327HMW9-F1
#
_cell.length_a   1.000
_cell.length_b   1.000
_cell.length_c   1.000
_cell.angle_alpha   90.00
_cell.angle_beta   90.00
_cell.angle_gamma   90.00
#
_symmetry.space_group_name_H-M   'P 1'
#
loop_
_entity.id
_entity.type
_entity.pdbx_description
1 polymer ?
#
loop_
_entity_poly.entity_id
_entity_poly.type
_entity_poly.pdbx_seq_one_letter_code
_entity_poly.pdbx_strand_id
1 'polypeptide(L)'
;MWDMISNFIFGAVFAHLITRIPFITFPRLKTWNEQFPPHPEPIYVDGHLIQRVLHMRMFYWLAIIFAIIPLFFGWASLRYGSASLGFGMWAVSCWLILNRLTAFISSENAPWSKKMAIELQMIRNECDSEQSCCSIPHPVWQITAVRCTNCGMNLKSMPRPDLGRPRKDGKIRGFVRLLLTDGRPIVANEDQN
;
A
#
# COMPACT_ATOMS: atom_id res chain seq x y z
N MET A 1 10.96 -31.85 -17.26
CA MET A 1 10.70 -31.39 -15.87
C MET A 1 11.09 -29.93 -15.68
N TRP A 2 12.33 -29.55 -16.01
CA TRP A 2 12.80 -28.16 -15.93
C TRP A 2 11.95 -27.16 -16.73
N ASP A 3 11.51 -27.51 -17.93
CA ASP A 3 10.65 -26.63 -18.75
C ASP A 3 9.26 -26.41 -18.14
N MET A 4 8.73 -27.38 -17.39
CA MET A 4 7.44 -27.20 -16.72
C MET A 4 7.60 -26.23 -15.55
N ILE A 5 8.67 -26.38 -14.78
CA ILE A 5 8.99 -25.53 -13.62
C ILE A 5 9.26 -24.10 -14.09
N SER A 6 10.08 -23.91 -15.14
CA SER A 6 10.40 -22.58 -15.65
C SER A 6 9.15 -21.84 -16.16
N ASN A 7 8.30 -22.51 -16.93
CA ASN A 7 7.04 -21.95 -17.42
C ASN A 7 6.09 -21.59 -16.28
N PHE A 8 5.97 -22.44 -15.25
CA PHE A 8 5.17 -22.16 -14.07
C PHE A 8 5.69 -20.91 -13.32
N ILE A 9 7.00 -20.84 -13.05
CA ILE A 9 7.62 -19.69 -12.37
C ILE A 9 7.42 -18.42 -13.19
N PHE A 10 7.61 -18.50 -14.51
CA PHE A 10 7.41 -17.36 -15.40
C PHE A 10 5.97 -16.85 -15.36
N GLY A 11 4.98 -17.76 -15.45
CA GLY A 11 3.57 -17.41 -15.29
C GLY A 11 3.25 -16.79 -13.94
N ALA A 12 3.80 -17.36 -12.86
CA ALA A 12 3.63 -16.86 -11.50
C ALA A 12 4.20 -15.44 -11.32
N VAL A 13 5.44 -15.20 -11.78
CA VAL A 13 6.10 -13.89 -11.73
C VAL A 13 5.33 -12.88 -12.58
N PHE A 14 4.90 -13.26 -13.77
CA PHE A 14 4.14 -12.38 -14.66
C PHE A 14 2.81 -11.92 -14.03
N ALA A 15 2.03 -12.86 -13.48
CA ALA A 15 0.80 -12.52 -12.77
C ALA A 15 1.07 -11.66 -11.52
N HIS A 16 2.11 -11.98 -10.76
CA HIS A 16 2.51 -11.20 -9.60
C HIS A 16 2.86 -9.74 -9.97
N LEU A 17 3.57 -9.52 -11.08
CA LEU A 17 3.91 -8.18 -11.54
C LEU A 17 2.69 -7.41 -12.04
N ILE A 18 1.84 -8.03 -12.88
CA ILE A 18 0.66 -7.37 -13.45
C ILE A 18 -0.29 -6.88 -12.36
N THR A 19 -0.60 -7.74 -11.41
CA THR A 19 -1.52 -7.40 -10.31
C THR A 19 -1.01 -6.26 -9.42
N ARG A 20 0.30 -5.98 -9.47
CA ARG A 20 0.97 -4.92 -8.71
C ARG A 20 1.18 -3.63 -9.49
N ILE A 21 0.94 -3.62 -10.80
CA ILE A 21 1.07 -2.42 -11.65
C ILE A 21 0.35 -1.21 -11.03
N PRO A 22 -0.93 -1.30 -10.62
CA PRO A 22 -1.66 -0.12 -10.14
C PRO A 22 -0.98 0.60 -8.98
N PHE A 23 -0.36 -0.17 -8.10
CA PHE A 23 0.35 0.35 -6.94
C PHE A 23 1.72 0.93 -7.26
N ILE A 24 2.39 0.34 -8.24
CA ILE A 24 3.76 0.69 -8.56
C ILE A 24 3.80 1.96 -9.40
N THR A 25 2.83 2.15 -10.29
CA THR A 25 2.86 3.20 -11.31
C THR A 25 2.05 4.42 -10.88
N PHE A 26 0.75 4.29 -10.68
CA PHE A 26 -0.15 5.44 -10.51
C PHE A 26 0.25 6.38 -9.35
N PRO A 27 0.53 5.88 -8.14
CA PRO A 27 0.89 6.75 -7.04
C PRO A 27 2.22 7.47 -7.25
N ARG A 28 3.11 6.93 -8.10
CA ARG A 28 4.47 7.44 -8.30
C ARG A 28 4.59 8.41 -9.49
N LEU A 29 3.48 8.71 -10.17
CA LEU A 29 3.45 9.76 -11.19
C LEU A 29 3.79 11.11 -10.55
N LYS A 30 4.57 11.94 -11.27
CA LYS A 30 5.07 13.23 -10.76
C LYS A 30 3.92 14.12 -10.28
N THR A 31 2.88 14.24 -11.09
CA THR A 31 1.67 15.05 -10.84
C THR A 31 0.97 14.69 -9.53
N TRP A 32 1.06 13.44 -9.08
CA TRP A 32 0.40 12.96 -7.86
C TRP A 32 1.23 13.15 -6.58
N ASN A 33 2.49 13.58 -6.70
CA ASN A 33 3.43 13.70 -5.58
C ASN A 33 3.95 15.13 -5.34
N GLU A 34 3.51 16.14 -6.10
CA GLU A 34 4.00 17.51 -5.93
C GLU A 34 3.73 18.08 -4.54
N GLN A 35 2.67 17.60 -3.89
CA GLN A 35 2.25 18.02 -2.54
C GLN A 35 2.98 17.27 -1.42
N PHE A 36 3.74 16.21 -1.73
CA PHE A 36 4.33 15.35 -0.71
C PHE A 36 5.86 15.39 -0.73
N PRO A 37 6.51 15.59 0.42
CA PRO A 37 7.96 15.50 0.50
C PRO A 37 8.44 14.08 0.20
N PRO A 38 9.66 13.88 -0.32
CA PRO A 38 10.20 12.55 -0.58
C PRO A 38 10.36 11.73 0.70
N HIS A 39 10.09 10.43 0.63
CA HIS A 39 10.35 9.52 1.76
C HIS A 39 11.88 9.50 2.05
N PRO A 40 12.32 9.62 3.33
CA PRO A 40 11.59 9.34 4.57
C PRO A 40 10.91 10.52 5.29
N GLU A 41 10.91 11.72 4.72
CA GLU A 41 10.49 12.95 5.41
C GLU A 41 9.05 12.87 5.99
N PRO A 42 8.80 13.53 7.14
CA PRO A 42 7.47 13.60 7.76
C PRO A 42 6.48 14.33 6.85
N ILE A 43 5.18 14.08 7.03
CA ILE A 43 4.11 14.69 6.24
C ILE A 43 3.13 15.35 7.20
N TYR A 44 2.66 16.55 6.89
CA TYR A 44 1.61 17.20 7.68
C TYR A 44 0.30 16.43 7.62
N VAL A 45 -0.41 16.32 8.74
CA VAL A 45 -1.73 15.71 8.79
C VAL A 45 -2.76 16.72 8.27
N ASP A 46 -2.90 16.75 6.95
CA ASP A 46 -3.79 17.64 6.23
C ASP A 46 -4.85 16.87 5.41
N GLY A 47 -5.75 17.61 4.75
CA GLY A 47 -6.76 17.02 3.88
C GLY A 47 -6.15 16.24 2.71
N HIS A 48 -5.01 16.67 2.19
CA HIS A 48 -4.31 16.00 1.09
C HIS A 48 -3.77 14.62 1.51
N LEU A 49 -3.22 14.50 2.71
CA LEU A 49 -2.77 13.23 3.26
C LEU A 49 -3.93 12.24 3.43
N ILE A 50 -5.06 12.70 3.96
CA ILE A 50 -6.25 11.86 4.14
C ILE A 50 -6.77 11.38 2.77
N GLN A 51 -6.86 12.29 1.79
CA GLN A 51 -7.20 11.95 0.42
C GLN A 51 -6.22 10.92 -0.17
N ARG A 52 -4.91 11.06 0.11
CA ARG A 52 -3.87 10.14 -0.36
C ARG A 52 -4.01 8.74 0.23
N VAL A 53 -4.34 8.62 1.52
CA VAL A 53 -4.62 7.32 2.16
C VAL A 53 -5.81 6.65 1.49
N LEU A 54 -6.88 7.38 1.20
CA LEU A 54 -8.06 6.85 0.51
C LEU A 54 -7.76 6.44 -0.94
N HIS A 55 -6.96 7.21 -1.68
CA HIS A 55 -6.51 6.83 -3.02
C HIS A 55 -5.67 5.56 -3.01
N MET A 56 -4.76 5.42 -2.03
CA MET A 56 -3.98 4.19 -1.88
C MET A 56 -4.83 2.97 -1.57
N ARG A 57 -5.87 3.17 -0.74
CA ARG A 57 -6.88 2.14 -0.52
C ARG A 57 -7.60 1.77 -1.82
N MET A 58 -7.97 2.75 -2.66
CA MET A 58 -8.58 2.48 -3.96
C MET A 58 -7.65 1.64 -4.85
N PHE A 59 -6.36 1.99 -4.95
CA PHE A 59 -5.39 1.21 -5.72
C PHE A 59 -5.20 -0.22 -5.18
N TYR A 60 -5.37 -0.41 -3.87
CA TYR A 60 -5.42 -1.73 -3.23
C TYR A 60 -6.52 -2.64 -3.74
N TRP A 61 -7.71 -2.08 -3.93
CA TRP A 61 -8.82 -2.83 -4.50
C TRP A 61 -8.74 -2.94 -6.01
N LEU A 62 -8.15 -1.94 -6.70
CA LEU A 62 -7.92 -1.98 -8.14
C LEU A 62 -7.04 -3.16 -8.57
N ALA A 63 -6.17 -3.66 -7.68
CA ALA A 63 -5.37 -4.87 -7.92
C ALA A 63 -6.24 -6.11 -8.24
N ILE A 64 -7.47 -6.20 -7.73
CA ILE A 64 -8.41 -7.30 -8.05
C ILE A 64 -8.83 -7.22 -9.52
N ILE A 65 -9.11 -6.02 -10.02
CA ILE A 65 -9.46 -5.82 -11.43
C ILE A 65 -8.27 -6.23 -12.31
N PHE A 66 -7.06 -5.83 -11.92
CA PHE A 66 -5.84 -6.24 -12.63
C PHE A 66 -5.54 -7.73 -12.52
N ALA A 67 -6.06 -8.45 -11.52
CA ALA A 67 -5.94 -9.90 -11.40
C ALA A 67 -6.81 -10.65 -12.42
N ILE A 68 -7.86 -10.03 -12.96
CA ILE A 68 -8.70 -10.62 -14.00
C ILE A 68 -7.88 -10.85 -15.29
N ILE A 69 -6.93 -9.96 -15.59
CA ILE A 69 -6.08 -10.04 -16.79
C ILE A 69 -5.28 -11.37 -16.81
N PRO A 70 -4.38 -11.66 -15.83
CA PRO A 70 -3.65 -12.91 -15.79
C PRO A 70 -4.56 -14.13 -15.54
N LEU A 71 -5.75 -13.99 -14.94
CA LEU A 71 -6.72 -15.09 -14.88
C LEU A 71 -7.25 -15.47 -16.24
N PHE A 72 -7.63 -14.49 -17.06
CA PHE A 72 -8.11 -14.71 -18.41
C PHE A 72 -7.04 -15.35 -19.29
N PHE A 73 -5.83 -14.78 -19.30
CA PHE A 73 -4.70 -15.36 -20.04
C PHE A 73 -4.25 -16.70 -19.47
N GLY A 74 -4.34 -16.89 -18.15
CA GLY A 74 -4.12 -18.17 -17.47
C GLY A 74 -5.04 -19.26 -17.98
N TRP A 75 -6.34 -18.98 -18.01
CA TRP A 75 -7.35 -19.89 -18.53
C TRP A 75 -7.18 -20.17 -20.02
N ALA A 76 -6.92 -19.15 -20.83
CA ALA A 76 -6.64 -19.34 -22.26
C ALA A 76 -5.40 -20.21 -22.49
N SER A 77 -4.34 -20.00 -21.70
CA SER A 77 -3.11 -20.79 -21.78
C SER A 77 -3.30 -22.24 -21.35
N LEU A 78 -4.16 -22.51 -20.36
CA LEU A 78 -4.54 -23.88 -19.97
C LEU A 78 -5.25 -24.63 -21.11
N ARG A 79 -6.03 -23.93 -21.95
CA ARG A 79 -6.83 -24.55 -23.01
C ARG A 79 -6.08 -24.68 -24.35
N TYR A 80 -5.25 -23.70 -24.69
CA TYR A 80 -4.66 -23.59 -26.03
C TYR A 80 -3.12 -23.55 -26.04
N GLY A 81 -2.48 -23.46 -24.88
CA GLY A 81 -1.03 -23.27 -24.78
C GLY A 81 -0.39 -24.19 -23.75
N SER A 82 0.65 -23.69 -23.08
CA SER A 82 1.36 -24.42 -22.05
C SER A 82 0.60 -24.43 -20.72
N ALA A 83 0.14 -25.60 -20.31
CA ALA A 83 -0.62 -25.75 -19.07
C ALA A 83 0.14 -25.26 -17.81
N SER A 84 1.45 -25.47 -17.75
CA SER A 84 2.29 -25.03 -16.61
C SER A 84 2.30 -23.50 -16.45
N LEU A 85 2.43 -22.76 -17.54
CA LEU A 85 2.41 -21.30 -17.55
C LEU A 85 1.02 -20.77 -17.17
N GLY A 86 -0.03 -21.34 -17.77
CA GLY A 86 -1.41 -20.99 -17.46
C GLY A 86 -1.74 -21.20 -15.98
N PHE A 87 -1.31 -22.35 -15.43
CA PHE A 87 -1.48 -22.67 -14.02
C PHE A 87 -0.74 -21.71 -13.09
N GLY A 88 0.50 -21.32 -13.44
CA GLY A 88 1.27 -20.32 -12.66
C GLY A 88 0.56 -18.97 -12.57
N MET A 89 0.04 -18.47 -13.70
CA MET A 89 -0.74 -17.22 -13.72
C MET A 89 -2.04 -17.35 -12.91
N TRP A 90 -2.74 -18.46 -13.09
CA TRP A 90 -4.03 -18.70 -12.43
C TRP A 90 -3.88 -18.81 -10.91
N ALA A 91 -2.91 -19.60 -10.43
CA ALA A 91 -2.66 -19.82 -9.00
C ALA A 91 -2.34 -18.52 -8.26
N VAL A 92 -1.42 -17.70 -8.78
CA VAL A 92 -1.03 -16.42 -8.15
C VAL A 92 -2.18 -15.42 -8.13
N SER A 93 -2.95 -15.35 -9.22
CA SER A 93 -4.06 -14.40 -9.33
C SER A 93 -5.22 -14.77 -8.43
N CYS A 94 -5.59 -16.07 -8.39
CA CYS A 94 -6.57 -16.59 -7.43
C CYS A 94 -6.11 -16.36 -5.99
N TRP A 95 -4.85 -16.62 -5.67
CA TRP A 95 -4.29 -16.38 -4.33
C TRP A 95 -4.41 -14.92 -3.91
N LEU A 96 -4.13 -13.98 -4.82
CA LEU A 96 -4.32 -12.56 -4.54
C LEU A 96 -5.78 -12.23 -4.26
N ILE A 97 -6.72 -12.67 -5.10
CA ILE A 97 -8.15 -12.40 -4.92
C ILE A 97 -8.63 -12.96 -3.58
N LEU A 98 -8.27 -14.22 -3.27
CA LEU A 98 -8.62 -14.84 -1.99
C LEU A 98 -8.08 -14.03 -0.82
N ASN A 99 -6.79 -13.67 -0.82
CA ASN A 99 -6.21 -12.85 0.26
C ASN A 99 -6.90 -11.48 0.44
N ARG A 100 -7.36 -10.87 -0.66
CA ARG A 100 -8.06 -9.59 -0.60
C ARG A 100 -9.49 -9.74 -0.06
N LEU A 101 -10.19 -10.80 -0.45
CA LEU A 101 -11.53 -11.12 0.04
C LEU A 101 -11.51 -11.57 1.50
N THR A 102 -10.55 -12.39 1.92
CA THR A 102 -10.41 -12.78 3.33
C THR A 102 -10.07 -11.58 4.19
N ALA A 103 -9.19 -10.68 3.74
CA ALA A 103 -8.89 -9.42 4.44
C ALA A 103 -10.13 -8.52 4.60
N PHE A 104 -11.08 -8.55 3.65
CA PHE A 104 -12.35 -7.85 3.80
C PHE A 104 -13.20 -8.41 4.94
N ILE A 105 -13.21 -9.74 5.10
CA ILE A 105 -14.04 -10.45 6.08
C ILE A 105 -13.40 -10.40 7.49
N SER A 106 -12.10 -10.65 7.60
CA SER A 106 -11.40 -10.78 8.89
C SER A 106 -11.11 -9.45 9.60
N SER A 107 -11.50 -8.30 9.04
CA SER A 107 -11.14 -6.96 9.55
C SER A 107 -9.62 -6.73 9.67
N GLU A 108 -8.79 -7.65 9.15
CA GLU A 108 -7.36 -7.46 8.99
C GLU A 108 -7.14 -6.38 7.93
N ASN A 109 -6.71 -5.23 8.43
CA ASN A 109 -6.72 -4.02 7.66
C ASN A 109 -5.71 -4.07 6.51
N ALA A 110 -6.18 -3.75 5.31
CA ALA A 110 -5.30 -3.25 4.26
C ALA A 110 -4.37 -2.16 4.84
N PRO A 111 -3.12 -2.06 4.36
CA PRO A 111 -2.16 -1.08 4.88
C PRO A 111 -2.69 0.35 4.90
N TRP A 112 -3.60 0.68 3.98
CA TRP A 112 -4.37 1.93 3.96
C TRP A 112 -5.85 1.66 4.23
N SER A 113 -6.27 1.72 5.49
CA SER A 113 -7.65 1.44 5.89
C SER A 113 -8.51 2.71 5.98
N LYS A 114 -9.84 2.53 5.90
CA LYS A 114 -10.78 3.64 6.19
C LYS A 114 -10.60 4.16 7.61
N LYS A 115 -10.39 3.22 8.55
CA LYS A 115 -10.20 3.51 9.97
C LYS A 115 -9.01 4.45 10.18
N MET A 116 -7.90 4.18 9.50
CA MET A 116 -6.70 5.02 9.54
C MET A 116 -6.97 6.44 9.02
N ALA A 117 -7.72 6.59 7.92
CA ALA A 117 -8.10 7.91 7.42
C ALA A 117 -9.02 8.67 8.39
N ILE A 118 -9.94 7.97 9.07
CA ILE A 118 -10.80 8.55 10.10
C ILE A 118 -9.95 8.97 11.32
N GLU A 119 -9.02 8.14 11.77
CA GLU A 119 -8.10 8.44 12.88
C GLU A 119 -7.28 9.70 12.61
N LEU A 120 -6.74 9.85 11.39
CA LEU A 120 -6.04 11.07 10.99
C LEU A 120 -6.95 12.30 10.97
N GLN A 121 -8.20 12.15 10.52
CA GLN A 121 -9.18 13.24 10.56
C GLN A 121 -9.55 13.62 12.00
N MET A 122 -9.67 12.65 12.91
CA MET A 122 -9.93 12.92 14.32
C MET A 122 -8.77 13.69 14.95
N ILE A 123 -7.53 13.28 14.72
CA ILE A 123 -6.33 14.00 15.21
C ILE A 123 -6.33 15.46 14.73
N ARG A 124 -6.68 15.68 13.45
CA ARG A 124 -6.79 17.02 12.89
C ARG A 124 -7.88 17.84 13.60
N ASN A 125 -9.07 17.26 13.77
CA ASN A 125 -10.19 17.92 14.46
C ASN A 125 -9.84 18.25 15.92
N GLU A 126 -9.15 17.34 16.63
CA GLU A 126 -8.67 17.55 18.00
C GLU A 126 -7.68 18.72 18.08
N CYS A 127 -6.75 18.80 17.13
CA CYS A 127 -5.79 19.91 17.02
C CYS A 127 -6.49 21.25 16.76
N ASP A 128 -7.59 21.27 16.01
CA ASP A 128 -8.34 22.50 15.72
C ASP A 128 -9.33 22.87 16.87
N SER A 129 -9.46 22.02 17.90
CA SER A 129 -10.40 22.18 19.00
C SER A 129 -9.77 22.74 20.28
N GLU A 130 -10.60 22.97 21.30
CA GLU A 130 -10.14 23.32 22.66
C GLU A 130 -9.28 22.22 23.30
N GLN A 131 -9.37 20.97 22.81
CA GLN A 131 -8.57 19.83 23.26
C GLN A 131 -7.20 19.74 22.54
N SER A 132 -6.75 20.84 21.92
CA SER A 132 -5.48 20.90 21.23
C SER A 132 -4.30 20.64 22.17
N CYS A 133 -3.26 19.98 21.64
CA CYS A 133 -2.05 19.64 22.41
C CYS A 133 -1.19 20.87 22.80
N CYS A 134 -1.33 22.00 22.11
CA CYS A 134 -0.63 23.25 22.37
C CYS A 134 -1.31 24.41 21.63
N SER A 135 -0.91 25.65 21.92
CA SER A 135 -1.49 26.87 21.30
C SER A 135 -1.40 26.93 19.77
N ILE A 136 -0.38 26.31 19.17
CA ILE A 136 -0.19 26.24 17.72
C ILE A 136 0.14 24.79 17.35
N PRO A 137 -0.88 23.92 17.23
CA PRO A 137 -0.68 22.51 16.96
C PRO A 137 -0.32 22.29 15.48
N HIS A 138 0.81 21.62 15.25
CA HIS A 138 1.27 21.24 13.92
C HIS A 138 1.51 19.72 13.85
N PRO A 139 0.46 18.92 13.63
CA PRO A 139 0.56 17.47 13.56
C PRO A 139 1.28 17.01 12.30
N VAL A 140 2.30 16.17 12.48
CA VAL A 140 3.03 15.51 11.38
C VAL A 140 3.08 14.01 11.59
N TRP A 141 2.87 13.27 10.49
CA TRP A 141 3.02 11.83 10.46
C TRP A 141 4.46 11.45 10.11
N GLN A 142 5.18 11.02 11.15
CA GLN A 142 6.52 10.47 11.07
C GLN A 142 6.46 9.00 10.60
N ILE A 143 7.57 8.25 10.73
CA ILE A 143 7.61 6.85 10.27
C ILE A 143 6.83 5.93 11.22
N THR A 144 6.93 6.17 12.53
CA THR A 144 6.36 5.30 13.58
C THR A 144 5.10 5.87 14.22
N ALA A 145 4.94 7.20 14.23
CA ALA A 145 3.88 7.87 14.96
C ALA A 145 3.48 9.22 14.34
N VAL A 146 2.32 9.70 14.73
CA VAL A 146 1.86 11.07 14.49
C VAL A 146 2.23 11.91 15.70
N ARG A 147 3.04 12.94 15.49
CA ARG A 147 3.55 13.81 16.56
C ARG A 147 3.30 15.28 16.22
N CYS A 148 3.11 16.12 17.24
CA CYS A 148 3.13 17.56 17.04
C CYS A 148 4.58 18.05 16.91
N THR A 149 4.87 18.84 15.88
CA THR A 149 6.23 19.43 15.71
C THR A 149 6.53 20.51 16.73
N ASN A 150 5.52 21.21 17.24
CA ASN A 150 5.71 22.34 18.14
C ASN A 150 5.90 21.91 19.60
N CYS A 151 5.05 21.04 20.13
CA CYS A 151 5.14 20.56 21.52
C CYS A 151 5.80 19.17 21.67
N GLY A 152 6.06 18.46 20.56
CA GLY A 152 6.68 17.13 20.58
C GLY A 152 5.77 15.99 21.07
N MET A 153 4.54 16.30 21.48
CA MET A 153 3.59 15.31 22.00
C MET A 153 3.27 14.24 20.95
N ASN A 154 3.25 12.98 21.38
CA ASN A 154 2.78 11.86 20.57
C ASN A 154 1.25 11.85 20.57
N LEU A 155 0.65 12.18 19.43
CA LEU A 155 -0.80 12.20 19.25
C LEU A 155 -1.32 10.78 19.01
N LYS A 156 -0.58 9.99 18.23
CA LYS A 156 -0.94 8.59 17.95
C LYS A 156 0.26 7.77 17.52
N SER A 157 0.51 6.64 18.18
CA SER A 157 1.46 5.63 17.71
C SER A 157 0.82 4.82 16.58
N MET A 158 1.06 5.25 15.34
CA MET A 158 0.63 4.53 14.14
C MET A 158 1.71 4.61 13.05
N PRO A 159 2.28 3.47 12.63
CA PRO A 159 3.33 3.45 11.65
C PRO A 159 2.77 3.81 10.28
N ARG A 160 3.54 4.59 9.55
CA ARG A 160 3.13 5.11 8.26
C ARG A 160 3.33 4.05 7.17
N PRO A 161 2.26 3.60 6.49
CA PRO A 161 2.40 2.73 5.33
C PRO A 161 3.06 3.48 4.16
N ASP A 162 3.47 2.78 3.10
CA ASP A 162 4.04 3.44 1.92
C ASP A 162 2.98 4.36 1.28
N LEU A 163 3.29 5.62 1.03
CA LEU A 163 2.34 6.54 0.37
C LEU A 163 2.69 6.75 -1.09
N GLY A 164 3.49 5.85 -1.69
CA GLY A 164 3.83 5.90 -3.11
C GLY A 164 4.67 7.12 -3.46
N ARG A 165 5.35 7.67 -2.45
CA ARG A 165 6.17 8.86 -2.59
C ARG A 165 7.49 8.51 -3.25
N PRO A 166 8.13 9.46 -3.95
CA PRO A 166 9.51 9.29 -4.37
C PRO A 166 10.39 8.99 -3.16
N ARG A 167 11.24 7.97 -3.26
CA ARG A 167 12.19 7.57 -2.22
C ARG A 167 13.57 8.10 -2.54
N LYS A 168 14.28 8.58 -1.52
CA LYS A 168 15.71 8.97 -1.65
C LYS A 168 16.62 7.76 -1.91
N ASP A 169 16.21 6.56 -1.50
CA ASP A 169 16.97 5.29 -1.65
C ASP A 169 17.05 4.75 -3.10
N GLY A 170 16.46 5.46 -4.08
CA GLY A 170 16.42 5.06 -5.48
C GLY A 170 15.18 4.24 -5.90
N LYS A 171 14.81 4.34 -7.18
CA LYS A 171 13.58 3.77 -7.73
C LYS A 171 13.53 2.23 -7.66
N ILE A 172 14.64 1.56 -7.95
CA ILE A 172 14.72 0.09 -8.02
C ILE A 172 14.54 -0.54 -6.63
N ARG A 173 15.26 -0.04 -5.62
CA ARG A 173 15.13 -0.53 -4.24
C ARG A 173 13.71 -0.31 -3.70
N GLY A 174 13.11 0.84 -4.01
CA GLY A 174 11.71 1.12 -3.67
C GLY A 174 10.71 0.17 -4.34
N PHE A 175 10.96 -0.22 -5.58
CA PHE A 175 10.15 -1.18 -6.31
C PHE A 175 10.22 -2.57 -5.68
N VAL A 176 11.41 -3.11 -5.46
CA VAL A 176 11.61 -4.44 -4.85
C VAL A 176 10.98 -4.51 -3.47
N ARG A 177 11.19 -3.47 -2.65
CA ARG A 177 10.59 -3.39 -1.31
C ARG A 177 9.07 -3.45 -1.36
N LEU A 178 8.45 -2.74 -2.30
CA LEU A 178 6.99 -2.74 -2.43
C LEU A 178 6.45 -4.10 -2.86
N LEU A 179 7.17 -4.81 -3.75
CA LEU A 179 6.79 -6.18 -4.14
C LEU A 179 6.82 -7.14 -2.94
N LEU A 180 7.81 -7.00 -2.06
CA LEU A 180 7.96 -7.85 -0.88
C LEU A 180 6.97 -7.49 0.23
N THR A 181 6.74 -6.19 0.50
CA THR A 181 5.97 -5.77 1.69
C THR A 181 4.54 -5.35 1.42
N ASP A 182 4.08 -5.30 0.16
CA ASP A 182 2.73 -4.85 -0.18
C ASP A 182 2.43 -3.42 0.34
N GLY A 183 3.48 -2.62 0.55
CA GLY A 183 3.36 -1.28 1.15
C GLY A 183 3.07 -1.25 2.66
N ARG A 184 3.08 -2.40 3.35
CA ARG A 184 3.02 -2.45 4.81
C ARG A 184 4.26 -1.78 5.44
N PRO A 185 4.10 -1.11 6.60
CA PRO A 185 5.23 -0.58 7.34
C PRO A 185 6.12 -1.72 7.83
N ILE A 186 7.43 -1.49 7.83
CA ILE A 186 8.44 -2.46 8.31
C ILE A 186 8.76 -2.25 9.79
N VAL A 187 8.25 -1.16 10.38
CA VAL A 187 8.42 -0.87 11.81
C VAL A 187 7.20 -1.39 12.55
N ALA A 188 7.44 -2.09 13.65
CA ALA A 188 6.39 -2.58 14.54
C ALA A 188 5.70 -1.41 15.26
N ASN A 189 4.42 -1.60 15.60
CA ASN A 189 3.71 -0.72 16.51
C ASN A 189 4.32 -0.86 17.91
N GLU A 190 4.74 0.25 18.52
CA GLU A 190 5.23 0.25 19.91
C GLU A 190 4.12 -0.11 20.91
N ASP A 191 2.85 0.07 20.53
CA ASP A 191 1.67 -0.13 21.40
C ASP A 191 1.07 -1.55 21.32
N GLN A 192 1.78 -2.55 20.76
CA GLN A 192 1.31 -3.95 20.65
C GLN A 192 1.98 -4.92 21.64
N ASN A 193 2.54 -4.41 22.75
CA ASN A 193 2.94 -5.21 23.92
C ASN A 193 1.93 -5.02 25.06
#